data_AF-A0A3C0C9Z5-F1
#
_entry.id   AF-A0A3C0C9Z5-F1
#
_cell.length_a   1.000
_cell.length_b   1.000
_cell.length_c   1.000
_cell.angle_alpha   90.00
_cell.angle_beta   90.00
_cell.angle_gamma   90.00
#
_symmetry.space_group_name_H-M   'P 1'
#
loop_
_entity.id
_entity.type
_entity.pdbx_description
1 polymer ?
#
loop_
_entity_poly.entity_id
_entity_poly.type
_entity_poly.pdbx_seq_one_letter_code
_entity_poly.pdbx_strand_id
1 'polypeptide(L)' 'MYAVVFCGGKQHKVSEGDVVSVELLDAKAGTDIDLDKVLLISDGTNIKVGTPYIDGAKVTAQVLGAHGGEKVKIVKFRRR' A
#
# COMPACT_ATOMS: atom_id res chain seq x y z
N MET A 1 -7.53 -7.56 13.01
CA MET A 1 -6.06 -7.48 12.87
C MET A 1 -5.76 -6.55 11.72
N TYR A 2 -4.82 -5.62 11.88
CA TYR A 2 -4.38 -4.74 10.80
C TYR A 2 -2.87 -4.56 10.83
N ALA A 3 -2.30 -4.28 9.67
CA ALA A 3 -0.89 -3.93 9.50
C ALA A 3 -0.74 -2.56 8.84
N VAL A 4 0.40 -1.91 9.05
CA VAL A 4 0.81 -0.73 8.29
C VAL A 4 1.99 -1.13 7.43
N VAL A 5 1.81 -1.05 6.12
CA VAL A 5 2.81 -1.44 5.11
C VAL A 5 3.31 -0.23 4.35
N PHE A 6 4.59 -0.26 3.97
CA PHE A 6 5.17 0.72 3.07
C PHE A 6 5.13 0.20 1.63
N CYS A 7 4.40 0.88 0.77
CA CYS A 7 4.30 0.56 -0.65
C CYS A 7 4.20 1.86 -1.46
N GLY A 8 4.83 1.92 -2.64
CA GLY A 8 4.65 3.08 -3.53
C GLY A 8 5.17 4.42 -2.99
N GLY A 9 6.04 4.41 -1.99
CA GLY A 9 6.51 5.64 -1.32
C GLY A 9 5.56 6.17 -0.23
N LYS A 10 4.48 5.45 0.07
CA LYS A 10 3.46 5.82 1.06
C LYS A 10 3.23 4.69 2.06
N GLN A 11 2.57 5.02 3.16
CA GLN A 11 2.13 4.05 4.17
C GLN A 11 0.65 3.76 3.98
N HIS A 12 0.29 2.48 4.02
CA HIS A 12 -1.08 2.01 3.89
C HIS A 12 -1.44 1.17 5.11
N LYS A 13 -2.59 1.48 5.73
CA LYS A 13 -3.21 0.60 6.71
C LYS A 13 -4.01 -0.46 5.97
N VAL A 14 -3.73 -1.73 6.24
CA VAL A 14 -4.32 -2.88 5.56
C VAL A 14 -4.83 -3.89 6.57
N SER A 15 -5.94 -4.54 6.25
CA SER A 15 -6.47 -5.71 6.94
C SER A 15 -6.63 -6.85 5.94
N GLU A 16 -6.79 -8.07 6.42
CA GLU A 16 -7.05 -9.22 5.55
C GLU A 16 -8.33 -9.00 4.74
N GLY A 17 -8.23 -9.17 3.42
CA GLY A 17 -9.35 -8.99 2.48
C GLY A 17 -9.56 -7.56 1.97
N ASP A 18 -8.81 -6.57 2.47
CA ASP A 18 -8.92 -5.19 1.99
C ASP A 18 -8.37 -5.03 0.57
N VAL A 19 -9.06 -4.24 -0.25
CA VAL A 19 -8.57 -3.80 -1.57
C VAL A 19 -8.04 -2.39 -1.44
N VAL A 20 -6.74 -2.20 -1.68
CA VAL A 20 -6.07 -0.91 -1.55
C VAL A 20 -5.42 -0.50 -2.86
N SER A 21 -5.72 0.72 -3.30
CA SER A 21 -5.02 1.34 -4.43
C SER A 21 -3.67 1.85 -3.97
N VAL A 22 -2.62 1.39 -4.65
CA VAL A 22 -1.24 1.82 -4.46
C VAL A 22 -0.70 2.37 -5.78
N GLU A 23 0.43 3.05 -5.71
CA GLU A 23 1.18 3.54 -6.85
C GLU A 23 1.56 2.38 -7.79
N LEU A 24 1.80 2.71 -9.05
CA LEU A 24 2.03 1.71 -10.09
C LEU A 24 3.23 0.81 -9.77
N LEU A 25 2.98 -0.50 -9.73
CA LEU A 25 3.99 -1.54 -9.54
C LEU A 25 4.25 -2.24 -10.88
N ASP A 26 5.50 -2.65 -11.11
CA ASP A 26 5.88 -3.46 -12.27
C ASP A 26 5.56 -4.94 -12.04
N ALA A 27 4.27 -5.24 -11.89
CA ALA A 27 3.74 -6.57 -11.63
C ALA A 27 2.49 -6.82 -12.48
N LYS A 28 2.28 -8.08 -12.90
CA LYS A 28 1.15 -8.45 -13.76
C LYS A 28 -0.11 -8.67 -12.92
N ALA A 29 -1.28 -8.43 -13.50
CA ALA A 29 -2.53 -8.81 -12.86
C ALA A 29 -2.55 -10.32 -12.56
N GLY A 30 -3.03 -10.69 -11.37
CA GLY A 30 -3.08 -12.04 -10.85
C GLY A 30 -1.80 -12.53 -10.17
N THR A 31 -0.70 -11.77 -10.19
CA THR A 31 0.52 -12.18 -9.48
C THR A 31 0.44 -11.82 -8.00
N ASP A 32 0.94 -12.72 -7.17
CA ASP A 32 1.16 -12.44 -5.76
C ASP A 32 2.45 -11.64 -5.57
N ILE A 33 2.39 -10.65 -4.69
CA ILE A 33 3.50 -9.80 -4.30
C ILE A 33 3.63 -9.76 -2.79
N ASP A 34 4.88 -9.72 -2.38
CA ASP A 34 5.30 -9.77 -1.01
C ASP A 34 5.70 -8.37 -0.53
N LEU A 35 4.99 -7.87 0.47
CA LEU A 35 5.28 -6.58 1.11
C LEU A 35 6.04 -6.83 2.41
N ASP A 36 7.37 -6.90 2.29
CA ASP A 36 8.28 -7.16 3.43
C ASP A 36 8.46 -5.93 4.33
N LYS A 37 8.10 -4.73 3.85
CA LYS A 37 8.25 -3.47 4.59
C LYS A 37 7.03 -3.21 5.46
N VAL A 38 6.89 -3.99 6.53
CA VAL A 38 5.84 -3.84 7.53
C VAL A 38 6.35 -2.98 8.68
N LEU A 39 5.67 -1.86 8.98
CA LEU A 39 6.04 -0.95 10.06
C LEU A 39 5.34 -1.31 11.38
N LEU A 40 4.10 -1.79 11.30
CA LEU A 40 3.26 -2.03 12.46
C LEU A 40 2.32 -3.20 12.21
N ILE A 41 2.12 -4.04 13.22
CA ILE A 41 1.07 -5.06 13.25
C ILE A 41 0.27 -4.88 14.55
N SER A 42 -1.05 -4.91 14.42
CA SER A 42 -1.98 -4.82 15.55
C SER A 42 -3.01 -5.94 15.51
N ASP A 43 -2.99 -6.76 16.56
CA ASP A 43 -3.88 -7.90 16.72
C ASP A 43 -5.12 -7.56 17.57
N GLY A 44 -5.37 -6.27 17.83
CA GLY A 44 -6.48 -5.74 18.63
C GLY A 44 -6.17 -5.59 20.12
N THR A 45 -5.31 -6.44 20.68
CA THR A 45 -4.81 -6.35 22.06
C THR A 45 -3.35 -5.96 22.13
N ASN A 46 -2.52 -6.51 21.24
CA ASN A 46 -1.10 -6.21 21.18
C ASN A 46 -0.77 -5.40 19.92
N ILE A 47 0.14 -4.44 20.06
CA ILE A 47 0.68 -3.65 18.96
C ILE A 47 2.19 -3.90 18.92
N LYS A 48 2.67 -4.43 17.79
CA LYS A 48 4.09 -4.54 17.48
C LYS A 48 4.47 -3.39 16.56
N VAL A 49 5.45 -2.59 16.96
CA VAL A 49 5.97 -1.46 16.18
C VAL A 49 7.42 -1.78 15.83
N GLY A 50 7.76 -1.67 14.55
CA GLY A 50 9.11 -1.89 14.04
C GLY A 50 10.03 -0.70 14.24
N THR A 51 11.34 -0.95 14.20
CA THR A 51 12.38 0.08 14.23
C THR A 51 13.42 -0.19 13.12
N PRO A 52 13.20 0.24 11.87
CA PRO A 52 12.01 0.89 11.31
C PRO A 52 10.94 -0.10 10.77
N TYR A 53 11.30 -1.38 10.63
CA TYR A 53 10.42 -2.45 10.17
C TYR A 53 10.38 -3.58 11.21
N ILE A 54 9.39 -4.46 11.10
CA ILE A 54 9.29 -5.66 11.94
C ILE A 54 10.00 -6.81 11.24
N ASP A 55 11.06 -7.34 11.85
CA ASP A 55 11.81 -8.46 11.27
C ASP A 55 10.94 -9.71 11.13
N GLY A 56 10.95 -10.31 9.95
CA GLY A 56 10.17 -11.51 9.61
C GLY A 56 8.67 -11.26 9.38
N ALA A 57 8.20 -10.01 9.47
CA ALA A 57 6.83 -9.67 9.09
C ALA A 57 6.70 -9.56 7.57
N LYS A 58 5.62 -10.15 7.04
CA LYS A 58 5.34 -10.17 5.61
C LYS A 58 3.84 -10.06 5.39
N VAL A 59 3.45 -9.20 4.45
CA VAL A 59 2.07 -9.13 3.96
C VAL A 59 2.04 -9.58 2.51
N THR A 60 1.38 -10.70 2.25
CA THR A 60 1.15 -11.20 0.89
C THR A 60 -0.11 -10.56 0.32
N ALA A 61 -0.01 -9.98 -0.86
CA ALA A 61 -1.14 -9.37 -1.56
C ALA A 61 -1.18 -9.83 -3.02
N GLN A 62 -2.38 -9.91 -3.60
CA GLN A 62 -2.56 -10.22 -5.01
C GLN A 62 -2.77 -8.93 -5.82
N VAL A 63 -2.07 -8.79 -6.94
CA VAL A 63 -2.29 -7.68 -7.87
C VAL A 63 -3.60 -7.91 -8.62
N LEU A 64 -4.64 -7.14 -8.33
CA LEU A 64 -5.90 -7.23 -9.07
C LEU A 64 -5.79 -6.64 -10.48
N GLY A 65 -4.97 -5.61 -10.66
CA GLY A 65 -4.70 -4.99 -11.95
C GLY A 65 -4.28 -3.53 -11.85
N ALA A 66 -3.82 -2.97 -12.97
CA ALA A 66 -3.51 -1.56 -13.07
C ALA A 66 -4.75 -0.78 -13.55
N HIS A 67 -5.03 0.35 -12.91
CA HIS A 67 -6.08 1.27 -13.35
C HIS A 67 -5.57 2.71 -13.34
N GLY A 68 -6.10 3.51 -14.27
CA GLY A 68 -5.91 4.95 -14.25
C GLY A 68 -6.90 5.60 -13.29
N GLY A 69 -6.44 6.56 -12.49
CA GLY A 69 -7.32 7.41 -11.70
C GLY A 69 -8.18 8.33 -12.57
N GLU A 70 -9.04 9.10 -11.92
CA GLU A 70 -9.88 10.07 -12.60
C GLU A 70 -9.04 11.13 -13.33
N LYS A 71 -9.47 11.53 -14.54
CA LYS A 71 -8.77 12.52 -15.34
C LYS A 71 -8.81 13.90 -14.67
N VAL A 72 -7.69 14.33 -14.12
CA VAL A 72 -7.53 15.68 -13.56
C VAL A 72 -7.30 16.70 -14.68
N LYS A 73 -8.19 17.68 -14.83
CA LYS A 73 -8.02 18.80 -15.78
C LYS A 73 -7.31 19.96 -15.08
N ILE A 74 -6.17 20.37 -15.59
CA ILE A 74 -5.39 21.50 -15.07
C ILE A 74 -5.30 22.58 -16.15
N VAL A 75 -5.91 23.75 -15.89
CA VAL A 75 -5.82 24.94 -16.75
C VAL A 75 -5.09 26.02 -15.98
N LYS A 76 -4.00 26.56 -16.55
CA LYS A 76 -3.28 27.72 -16.02
C LYS A 76 -3.45 28.87 -17.00
N PHE A 77 -4.02 29.99 -16.55
CA PHE A 77 -4.23 31.18 -17.37
C PHE A 77 -3.84 32.43 -16.58
N ARG A 78 -2.93 33.23 -17.14
CA ARG A 78 -2.53 34.54 -16.59
C ARG A 78 -2.83 35.60 -17.63
N ARG A 79 -3.88 36.41 -17.41
CA ARG A 79 -4.11 37.63 -18.19
C ARG A 79 -3.18 38.75 -17.70
N ARG A 80 -2.94 39.72 -18.58
CA ARG A 80 -2.15 40.94 -18.31
C ARG A 80 -2.48 41.54 -16.96
#